data_AF-G1N0H0-F1
#
_entry.id   AF-G1N0H0-F1
#
_cell.length_a   1.000
_cell.length_b   1.000
_cell.length_c   1.000
_cell.angle_alpha   90.00
_cell.angle_beta   90.00
_cell.angle_gamma   90.00
#
_symmetry.space_group_name_H-M   'P 1'
#
loop_
_entity.id
_entity.type
_entity.pdbx_description
1 polymer ?
#
loop_
_entity_poly.entity_id
_entity_poly.type
_entity_poly.pdbx_seq_one_letter_code
_entity_poly.pdbx_strand_id
1 'polypeptide(L)'
;TKCPSNGLCSRLPPDCMICNTNYSCIYGKPATFDCRVKPHVHCVDQNNHEQENFTINMTCQFCWQLPTTDYVCTNSTNCMTVSCPRQRYNATCTVRDHIHCLGNRVFPKMLYCNWTGGYKWSTALALSITLGGFGADRFYLGQWREGLGKLFSFGGLGIWTLIDVLLIGVGYVGPADGSLYI
;
A
#
# COMPACT_ATOMS: atom_id res chain seq x y z
N THR A 1 -6.18 17.50 17.56
CA THR A 1 -4.94 18.30 17.74
C THR A 1 -3.78 17.33 17.84
N LYS A 2 -2.94 17.22 16.79
CA LYS A 2 -1.90 16.18 16.68
C LYS A 2 -0.55 16.53 17.34
N CYS A 3 -0.43 17.71 17.93
CA CYS A 3 0.80 18.15 18.58
C CYS A 3 0.68 18.01 20.10
N PRO A 4 1.57 17.24 20.76
CA PRO A 4 1.61 17.18 22.21
C PRO A 4 2.13 18.51 22.77
N SER A 5 1.49 19.00 23.84
CA SER A 5 1.96 20.16 24.62
C SER A 5 2.77 19.69 25.82
N ASN A 6 3.80 20.44 26.21
CA ASN A 6 4.69 20.18 27.35
C ASN A 6 5.56 18.90 27.23
N GLY A 7 5.75 18.38 26.01
CA GLY A 7 6.71 17.31 25.73
C GLY A 7 8.14 17.84 25.49
N LEU A 8 9.13 16.95 25.46
CA LEU A 8 10.49 17.32 25.06
C LEU A 8 10.53 17.81 23.61
N CYS A 9 11.17 18.95 23.35
CA CYS A 9 11.33 19.50 22.00
C CYS A 9 12.03 18.53 21.04
N SER A 10 12.98 17.72 21.53
CA SER A 10 13.70 16.71 20.72
C SER A 10 12.83 15.55 20.21
N ARG A 11 11.64 15.34 20.78
CA ARG A 11 10.69 14.28 20.39
C ARG A 11 9.45 14.82 19.67
N LEU A 12 9.46 16.09 19.31
CA LEU A 12 8.32 16.72 18.69
C LEU A 12 8.13 16.17 17.25
N PRO A 13 6.89 15.85 16.84
CA PRO A 13 6.62 15.42 15.47
C PRO A 13 7.03 16.51 14.46
N PRO A 14 7.51 16.13 13.25
CA PRO A 14 7.86 17.05 12.17
C PRO A 14 6.73 18.04 11.82
N ASP A 15 5.48 17.63 11.95
CA ASP A 15 4.33 18.48 11.65
C ASP A 15 4.17 19.66 12.63
N CYS A 16 4.79 19.58 13.81
CA CYS A 16 4.68 20.55 14.89
C CYS A 16 5.87 21.52 14.97
N MET A 17 6.86 21.37 14.08
CA MET A 17 8.04 22.22 14.01
C MET A 17 8.41 22.56 12.55
N ILE A 18 9.31 23.51 12.38
CA ILE A 18 9.85 23.93 11.08
C ILE A 18 11.37 23.88 11.22
N CYS A 19 12.03 23.03 10.45
CA CYS A 19 13.48 22.89 10.47
C CYS A 19 14.13 23.57 9.27
N ASN A 20 15.29 24.18 9.48
CA ASN A 20 16.12 24.67 8.39
C ASN A 20 16.85 23.47 7.76
N THR A 21 16.35 23.00 6.62
CA THR A 21 16.91 21.84 5.91
C THR A 21 18.16 22.25 5.14
N ASN A 22 19.33 22.03 5.74
CA ASN A 22 20.59 22.17 5.01
C ASN A 22 20.86 20.88 4.21
N TYR A 23 20.81 20.97 2.87
CA TYR A 23 21.02 19.84 1.97
C TYR A 23 22.50 19.43 1.81
N SER A 24 23.43 20.07 2.52
CA SER A 24 24.88 19.84 2.41
C SER A 24 25.42 18.67 3.26
N CYS A 25 24.56 17.94 3.96
CA CYS A 25 24.97 16.80 4.78
C CYS A 25 25.34 15.56 3.96
N ILE A 26 26.18 14.69 4.54
CA ILE A 26 26.56 13.42 3.92
C ILE A 26 25.40 12.43 4.05
N TYR A 27 24.91 11.91 2.92
CA TYR A 27 23.83 10.93 2.88
C TYR A 27 24.09 9.73 3.80
N GLY A 28 23.08 9.37 4.60
CA GLY A 28 23.12 8.23 5.53
C GLY A 28 23.91 8.47 6.81
N LYS A 29 24.51 9.65 7.01
CA LYS A 29 25.17 10.03 8.27
C LYS A 29 24.24 10.88 9.15
N PRO A 30 24.38 10.80 10.48
CA PRO A 30 23.66 11.70 11.39
C PRO A 30 24.13 13.14 11.16
N ALA A 31 23.18 14.05 11.08
CA ALA A 31 23.42 15.48 10.93
C ALA A 31 22.49 16.26 11.88
N THR A 32 23.01 17.38 12.38
CA THR A 32 22.29 18.28 13.28
C THR A 32 21.57 19.36 12.48
N PHE A 33 20.26 19.50 12.71
CA PHE A 33 19.43 20.51 12.07
C PHE A 33 18.84 21.46 13.12
N ASP A 34 18.80 22.74 12.77
CA ASP A 34 18.18 23.78 13.59
C ASP A 34 16.68 23.85 13.28
N CYS A 35 15.85 23.75 14.31
CA CYS A 35 14.41 23.68 14.21
C CYS A 35 13.75 24.68 15.15
N ARG A 36 12.67 25.29 14.66
CA ARG A 36 11.79 26.15 15.43
C ARG A 36 10.42 25.51 15.63
N VAL A 37 9.84 25.70 16.80
CA VAL A 37 8.48 25.23 17.10
C VAL A 37 7.46 26.04 16.29
N LYS A 38 6.35 25.42 15.86
CA LYS A 38 5.24 26.16 15.24
C LYS A 38 4.51 27.03 16.27
N PRO A 39 3.93 28.18 15.87
CA PRO A 39 3.13 28.99 16.78
C PRO A 39 1.98 28.17 17.37
N HIS A 40 1.73 28.33 18.67
CA HIS A 40 0.74 27.59 19.50
C HIS A 40 1.14 26.18 19.94
N VAL A 41 2.40 25.76 19.76
CA VAL A 41 2.92 24.53 20.35
C VAL A 41 3.98 24.90 21.39
N HIS A 42 3.85 24.40 22.61
CA HIS A 42 4.82 24.59 23.70
C HIS A 42 5.55 23.27 23.94
N CYS A 43 6.87 23.31 23.87
CA CYS A 43 7.73 22.19 24.23
C CYS A 43 8.80 22.67 25.20
N VAL A 44 9.31 21.73 25.99
CA VAL A 44 10.33 21.97 27.01
C VAL A 44 11.63 21.27 26.66
N ASP A 45 12.74 21.82 27.12
CA ASP A 45 14.02 21.14 27.12
C ASP A 45 14.12 20.16 28.30
N GLN A 46 15.22 19.42 28.38
CA GLN A 46 15.51 18.47 29.45
C GLN A 46 15.53 19.11 30.85
N ASN A 47 15.73 20.43 30.93
CA ASN A 47 15.73 21.22 32.16
C ASN A 47 14.38 21.91 32.46
N ASN A 48 13.28 21.52 31.79
CA ASN A 48 11.96 22.17 31.89
C ASN A 48 11.92 23.65 31.47
N HIS A 49 12.88 24.10 30.67
CA HIS A 49 12.86 25.44 30.08
C HIS A 49 12.11 25.39 28.75
N GLU A 50 11.18 26.33 28.55
CA GLU A 50 10.53 26.51 27.26
C GLU A 50 11.54 27.03 26.24
N GLN A 51 11.58 26.39 25.07
CA GLN A 51 12.48 26.76 23.98
C GLN A 51 11.69 26.87 22.68
N GLU A 52 11.89 27.98 21.96
CA GLU A 52 11.32 28.17 20.63
C GLU A 52 12.21 27.58 19.54
N ASN A 53 13.53 27.63 19.74
CA ASN A 53 14.55 27.11 18.83
C ASN A 53 15.35 26.02 19.53
N PHE A 54 15.54 24.90 18.83
CA PHE A 54 16.28 23.75 19.32
C PHE A 54 16.95 23.02 18.16
N THR A 55 17.92 22.17 18.47
CA THR A 55 18.58 21.36 17.46
C THR A 55 18.17 19.90 17.60
N ILE A 56 17.97 19.24 16.46
CA ILE A 56 17.69 17.81 16.42
C ILE A 56 18.75 17.08 15.61
N ASN A 57 19.03 15.85 16.02
CA ASN A 57 19.92 14.96 15.30
C ASN A 57 19.09 13.94 14.52
N MET A 58 19.23 13.92 13.20
CA MET A 58 18.59 12.93 12.34
C MET A 58 19.55 12.46 11.25
N THR A 59 19.28 11.28 10.69
CA THR A 59 20.03 10.79 9.53
C THR A 59 19.71 11.63 8.30
N CYS A 60 20.75 12.09 7.61
CA CYS A 60 20.62 12.83 6.36
C CYS A 60 20.11 11.91 5.24
N GLN A 61 18.80 11.90 4.99
CA GLN A 61 18.14 11.11 3.95
C GLN A 61 16.86 11.81 3.48
N PHE A 62 16.58 11.77 2.17
CA PHE A 62 15.36 12.34 1.61
C PHE A 62 14.15 11.46 1.85
N CYS A 63 12.98 12.07 2.04
CA CYS A 63 11.72 11.37 2.37
C CYS A 63 11.36 10.24 1.39
N TRP A 64 11.65 10.41 0.10
CA TRP A 64 11.36 9.43 -0.95
C TRP A 64 12.35 8.25 -1.02
N GLN A 65 13.49 8.35 -0.32
CA GLN A 65 14.54 7.31 -0.26
C GLN A 65 14.41 6.38 0.95
N LEU A 66 13.43 6.63 1.84
CA LEU A 66 13.27 5.81 3.03
C LEU A 66 12.95 4.34 2.69
N PRO A 67 13.17 3.40 3.62
CA PRO A 67 12.68 2.04 3.47
C PRO A 67 11.16 1.98 3.56
N THR A 68 10.55 0.92 3.02
CA THR A 68 9.08 0.73 2.97
C THR A 68 8.43 0.60 4.34
N THR A 69 9.20 0.38 5.41
CA THR A 69 8.71 0.33 6.80
C THR A 69 8.31 1.71 7.33
N ASP A 70 8.86 2.76 6.73
CA ASP A 70 8.91 4.10 7.31
C ASP A 70 7.89 5.07 6.67
N TYR A 71 7.21 4.62 5.63
CA TYR A 71 6.10 5.35 5.00
C TYR A 71 4.94 4.41 4.70
N VAL A 72 3.76 5.00 4.55
CA VAL A 72 2.54 4.30 4.17
C VAL A 72 2.11 4.85 2.82
N CYS A 73 1.82 3.97 1.87
CA CYS A 73 1.31 4.35 0.56
C CYS A 73 -0.18 4.03 0.43
N THR A 74 -0.88 4.82 -0.36
CA THR A 74 -2.27 4.54 -0.73
C THR A 74 -2.36 3.26 -1.58
N ASN A 75 -3.35 2.42 -1.28
CA ASN A 75 -3.66 1.24 -2.09
C ASN A 75 -4.77 1.58 -3.09
N SER A 76 -4.67 1.03 -4.31
CA SER A 76 -5.65 1.22 -5.36
C SER A 76 -6.35 -0.10 -5.66
N THR A 77 -7.68 -0.09 -5.64
CA THR A 77 -8.52 -1.23 -6.04
C THR A 77 -8.87 -1.19 -7.54
N ASN A 78 -8.64 -0.06 -8.21
CA ASN A 78 -9.00 0.15 -9.62
C ASN A 78 -7.92 -0.33 -10.60
N CYS A 79 -7.11 -1.31 -10.22
CA CYS A 79 -6.07 -1.83 -11.08
C CYS A 79 -5.92 -3.34 -11.00
N MET A 80 -5.47 -3.94 -12.10
CA MET A 80 -5.38 -5.38 -12.23
C MET A 80 -4.06 -5.88 -11.61
N THR A 81 -4.17 -6.77 -10.63
CA THR A 81 -3.01 -7.42 -9.97
C THR A 81 -2.41 -8.51 -10.87
N VAL A 82 -3.26 -9.27 -11.55
CA VAL A 82 -2.90 -10.34 -12.49
C VAL A 82 -3.11 -9.85 -13.91
N SER A 83 -2.08 -9.22 -14.48
CA SER A 83 -2.05 -8.77 -15.88
C SER A 83 -0.68 -9.03 -16.50
N CYS A 84 -0.63 -9.20 -17.82
CA CYS A 84 0.62 -9.32 -18.58
C CYS A 84 0.70 -8.20 -19.64
N PRO A 85 1.64 -7.24 -19.51
CA PRO A 85 2.60 -7.05 -18.39
C PRO A 85 1.91 -6.65 -17.07
N ARG A 86 2.59 -6.86 -15.93
CA ARG A 86 2.05 -6.50 -14.61
C ARG A 86 1.82 -5.00 -14.52
N GLN A 87 0.58 -4.61 -14.22
CA GLN A 87 0.18 -3.22 -14.13
C GLN A 87 0.87 -2.52 -12.94
N ARG A 88 1.26 -1.26 -13.16
CA ARG A 88 1.76 -0.35 -12.14
C ARG A 88 0.77 0.80 -11.97
N TYR A 89 0.67 1.32 -10.75
CA TYR A 89 -0.14 2.48 -10.44
C TYR A 89 0.68 3.53 -9.69
N ASN A 90 0.25 4.79 -9.81
CA ASN A 90 0.86 5.90 -9.10
C ASN A 90 0.25 5.99 -7.69
N ALA A 91 1.02 5.60 -6.68
CA ALA A 91 0.61 5.67 -5.28
C ALA A 91 1.12 6.96 -4.65
N THR A 92 0.31 7.54 -3.76
CA THR A 92 0.75 8.64 -2.89
C THR A 92 1.26 8.05 -1.58
N CYS A 93 2.53 8.28 -1.28
CA CYS A 93 3.20 7.76 -0.09
C CYS A 93 3.44 8.89 0.91
N THR A 94 3.10 8.63 2.18
CA THR A 94 3.24 9.55 3.30
C THR A 94 4.17 8.95 4.36
N VAL A 95 5.23 9.66 4.71
CA VAL A 95 6.16 9.26 5.77
C VAL A 95 5.47 9.24 7.14
N ARG A 96 5.83 8.29 8.01
CA ARG A 96 5.29 8.19 9.36
C ARG A 96 5.68 9.39 10.24
N ASP A 97 4.79 9.76 11.17
CA ASP A 97 4.89 10.98 11.98
C ASP A 97 6.13 11.05 12.89
N HIS A 98 6.72 9.92 13.28
CA HIS A 98 7.90 9.88 14.16
C HIS A 98 9.23 9.94 13.40
N ILE A 99 9.21 9.99 12.07
CA ILE A 99 10.40 9.90 11.25
C ILE A 99 10.72 11.25 10.64
N HIS A 100 11.94 11.71 10.87
CA HIS A 100 12.45 12.95 10.31
C HIS A 100 13.20 12.65 9.00
N CYS A 101 12.89 13.39 7.94
CA CYS A 101 13.47 13.23 6.62
C CYS A 101 13.51 14.57 5.88
N LEU A 102 14.37 14.66 4.85
CA LEU A 102 14.54 15.87 4.05
C LEU A 102 13.56 15.93 2.88
N GLY A 103 13.02 17.13 2.62
CA GLY A 103 12.11 17.40 1.50
C GLY A 103 10.63 17.14 1.81
N ASN A 104 9.84 16.86 0.77
CA ASN A 104 8.40 16.67 0.92
C ASN A 104 8.08 15.28 1.52
N ARG A 105 7.31 15.27 2.62
CA ARG A 105 6.86 14.05 3.32
C ARG A 105 5.80 13.27 2.56
N VAL A 106 5.15 13.92 1.59
CA VAL A 106 4.19 13.29 0.67
C VAL A 106 4.83 13.22 -0.71
N PHE A 107 5.04 12.01 -1.21
CA PHE A 107 5.69 11.81 -2.50
C PHE A 107 4.97 10.75 -3.35
N PRO A 108 4.92 10.92 -4.67
CA PRO A 108 4.39 9.91 -5.58
C PRO A 108 5.40 8.77 -5.75
N LYS A 109 4.91 7.53 -5.82
CA LYS A 109 5.73 6.34 -6.08
C LYS A 109 4.97 5.37 -6.98
N MET A 110 5.67 4.85 -8.00
CA MET A 110 5.12 3.76 -8.82
C MET A 110 5.22 2.44 -8.08
N LEU A 111 4.07 1.84 -7.78
CA LEU A 111 3.95 0.53 -7.14
C LEU A 111 3.24 -0.45 -8.06
N TYR A 112 3.49 -1.74 -7.84
CA TYR A 112 2.73 -2.80 -8.48
C TYR A 112 1.36 -2.93 -7.80
N CYS A 113 0.34 -3.20 -8.60
CA CYS A 113 -0.99 -3.51 -8.09
C CYS A 113 -0.96 -4.78 -7.25
N ASN A 114 -1.51 -4.68 -6.03
CA ASN A 114 -1.62 -5.81 -5.11
C ASN A 114 -2.90 -5.64 -4.28
N TRP A 115 -3.99 -6.20 -4.82
CA TRP A 115 -5.30 -6.16 -4.20
C TRP A 115 -6.07 -7.47 -4.42
N THR A 116 -6.92 -7.82 -3.46
CA THR A 116 -7.74 -9.04 -3.45
C THR A 116 -9.22 -8.67 -3.53
N GLY A 117 -9.95 -9.29 -4.45
CA GLY A 117 -11.37 -8.98 -4.69
C GLY A 117 -12.36 -9.73 -3.78
N GLY A 118 -11.86 -10.46 -2.76
CA GLY A 118 -12.70 -11.31 -1.91
C GLY A 118 -12.96 -12.71 -2.46
N TYR A 119 -12.48 -13.03 -3.67
CA TYR A 119 -12.66 -14.33 -4.30
C TYR A 119 -11.78 -15.39 -3.62
N LYS A 120 -12.39 -16.46 -3.11
CA LYS A 120 -11.66 -17.57 -2.47
C LYS A 120 -11.31 -18.62 -3.50
N TRP A 121 -10.03 -19.01 -3.57
CA TRP A 121 -9.58 -20.04 -4.52
C TRP A 121 -10.28 -21.37 -4.28
N SER A 122 -10.43 -21.78 -3.02
CA SER A 122 -11.10 -23.03 -2.63
C SER A 122 -12.56 -23.07 -3.07
N THR A 123 -13.27 -21.95 -3.00
CA THR A 123 -14.67 -21.86 -3.40
C THR A 123 -14.80 -21.95 -4.91
N ALA A 124 -13.94 -21.26 -5.66
CA ALA A 124 -13.92 -21.36 -7.12
C ALA A 124 -13.65 -22.82 -7.57
N LEU A 125 -12.69 -23.50 -6.93
CA LEU A 125 -12.40 -24.91 -7.20
C LEU A 125 -13.58 -25.83 -6.87
N ALA A 126 -14.19 -25.67 -5.70
CA ALA A 126 -15.35 -26.47 -5.29
C ALA A 126 -16.53 -26.29 -6.25
N LEU A 127 -16.84 -25.05 -6.65
CA LEU A 127 -17.88 -24.74 -7.62
C LEU A 127 -17.58 -25.33 -9.00
N SER A 128 -16.31 -25.36 -9.41
CA SER A 128 -15.89 -25.99 -10.67
C SER A 128 -16.14 -27.50 -10.66
N ILE A 129 -15.87 -28.18 -9.53
CA ILE A 129 -16.07 -29.63 -9.39
C ILE A 129 -17.57 -29.99 -9.34
N THR A 130 -18.36 -29.28 -8.52
CA THR A 130 -19.76 -29.67 -8.27
C THR A 130 -20.74 -29.08 -9.28
N LEU A 131 -20.47 -27.87 -9.77
CA LEU A 131 -21.40 -27.05 -10.57
C LEU A 131 -20.73 -26.46 -11.83
N GLY A 132 -19.53 -26.91 -12.20
CA GLY A 132 -18.80 -26.38 -13.36
C GLY A 132 -19.51 -26.64 -14.68
N GLY A 133 -20.32 -27.70 -14.78
CA GLY A 133 -21.08 -28.02 -15.98
C GLY A 133 -22.13 -26.95 -16.30
N PHE A 134 -22.62 -26.26 -15.26
CA PHE A 134 -23.50 -25.11 -15.37
C PHE A 134 -22.72 -23.77 -15.38
N GLY A 135 -21.38 -23.81 -15.41
CA GLY A 135 -20.53 -22.63 -15.41
C GLY A 135 -20.55 -21.80 -14.12
N ALA A 136 -20.97 -22.36 -12.99
CA ALA A 136 -21.07 -21.64 -11.71
C ALA A 136 -19.73 -21.05 -11.24
N ASP A 137 -18.62 -21.73 -11.56
CA ASP A 137 -17.26 -21.26 -11.38
C ASP A 137 -16.98 -19.95 -12.13
N ARG A 138 -17.43 -19.83 -13.39
CA ARG A 138 -17.23 -18.62 -14.21
C ARG A 138 -18.13 -17.48 -13.77
N PHE A 139 -19.37 -17.78 -13.37
CA PHE A 139 -20.25 -16.78 -12.76
C PHE A 139 -19.66 -16.25 -11.45
N TYR A 140 -19.11 -17.12 -10.60
CA TYR A 140 -18.46 -16.73 -9.36
C TYR A 140 -17.27 -15.80 -9.60
N LEU A 141 -16.47 -16.04 -10.65
CA LEU A 141 -15.32 -15.21 -11.01
C LEU A 141 -15.68 -13.92 -11.77
N GLY A 142 -16.97 -13.63 -11.99
CA GLY A 142 -17.44 -12.46 -12.74
C GLY A 142 -17.40 -12.60 -14.26
N GLN A 143 -17.02 -13.77 -14.77
CA GLN A 143 -16.91 -14.08 -16.21
C GLN A 143 -18.26 -14.59 -16.78
N TRP A 144 -19.32 -13.78 -16.64
CA TRP A 144 -20.70 -14.18 -16.95
C TRP A 144 -20.93 -14.62 -18.40
N ARG A 145 -20.18 -14.05 -19.35
CA ARG A 145 -20.28 -14.39 -20.78
C ARG A 145 -19.83 -15.83 -21.05
N GLU A 146 -18.72 -16.25 -20.44
CA GLU A 146 -18.23 -17.64 -20.54
C GLU A 146 -19.14 -18.60 -19.76
N GLY A 147 -19.67 -18.16 -18.61
CA GLY A 147 -20.65 -18.92 -17.84
C GLY A 147 -21.91 -19.26 -18.64
N LEU A 148 -22.47 -18.30 -19.39
CA LEU A 148 -23.62 -18.55 -20.27
C LEU A 148 -23.28 -19.52 -21.41
N GLY A 149 -22.07 -19.44 -21.97
CA GLY A 149 -21.60 -20.39 -22.99
C GLY A 149 -21.59 -21.83 -22.48
N LYS A 150 -21.18 -22.04 -21.23
CA LYS A 150 -21.22 -23.37 -20.59
C LYS A 150 -22.65 -23.83 -20.32
N LEU A 151 -23.53 -22.95 -19.85
CA LEU A 151 -24.94 -23.29 -19.64
C LEU A 151 -25.63 -23.77 -20.92
N PHE A 152 -25.50 -23.03 -22.01
CA PHE A 152 -26.15 -23.40 -23.28
C PHE A 152 -25.53 -24.62 -23.95
N SER A 153 -24.25 -24.89 -23.70
CA SER A 153 -23.59 -26.13 -24.15
C SER A 153 -23.81 -27.31 -23.22
N PHE A 154 -24.63 -27.18 -22.16
CA PHE A 154 -24.80 -28.16 -21.09
C PHE A 154 -23.46 -28.66 -20.53
N GLY A 155 -22.47 -27.75 -20.42
CA GLY A 155 -21.14 -28.06 -19.92
C GLY A 155 -20.32 -29.01 -20.81
N GLY A 156 -20.73 -29.20 -22.08
CA GLY A 156 -20.04 -30.04 -23.08
C GLY A 156 -19.70 -31.45 -22.56
N LEU A 157 -20.69 -32.14 -21.99
CA LEU A 157 -20.56 -33.52 -21.47
C LEU A 157 -19.49 -33.69 -20.36
N GLY A 158 -19.12 -32.62 -19.65
CA GLY A 158 -18.13 -32.66 -18.56
C GLY A 158 -16.68 -32.44 -19.01
N ILE A 159 -16.42 -32.21 -20.30
CA ILE A 159 -15.08 -31.84 -20.78
C ILE A 159 -14.69 -30.46 -20.25
N TRP A 160 -15.61 -29.50 -20.29
CA TRP A 160 -15.37 -28.16 -19.76
C TRP A 160 -15.02 -28.20 -18.28
N THR A 161 -15.76 -28.98 -17.47
CA THR A 161 -15.49 -29.11 -16.04
C THR A 161 -14.09 -29.62 -15.75
N LEU A 162 -13.60 -30.60 -16.52
CA LEU A 162 -12.23 -31.11 -16.37
C LEU A 162 -11.19 -30.04 -16.69
N ILE A 163 -11.38 -29.28 -17.77
CA ILE A 163 -10.48 -28.20 -18.16
C ILE A 163 -10.47 -27.09 -17.09
N ASP A 164 -11.63 -26.68 -16.58
CA ASP A 164 -11.73 -25.64 -15.58
C ASP A 164 -11.10 -26.03 -14.25
N VAL A 165 -11.33 -27.26 -13.78
CA VAL A 165 -10.69 -27.77 -12.56
C VAL A 165 -9.17 -27.72 -12.69
N LEU A 166 -8.62 -28.10 -13.85
CA LEU A 166 -7.18 -27.98 -14.10
C LEU A 166 -6.72 -26.51 -14.12
N LEU A 167 -7.40 -25.64 -14.86
CA LEU A 167 -6.99 -24.24 -15.02
C LEU A 167 -7.11 -23.42 -13.73
N ILE A 168 -8.17 -23.63 -12.95
CA ILE A 168 -8.35 -23.03 -11.62
C ILE A 168 -7.37 -23.67 -10.64
N GLY A 169 -7.17 -24.99 -10.71
CA GLY A 169 -6.23 -25.73 -9.87
C GLY A 169 -4.79 -25.24 -9.99
N VAL A 170 -4.33 -24.95 -11.21
CA VAL A 170 -2.99 -24.36 -11.47
C VAL A 170 -2.98 -22.84 -11.22
N GLY A 171 -4.14 -22.21 -11.02
CA GLY A 171 -4.25 -20.76 -10.80
C GLY A 171 -4.04 -19.93 -12.07
N TYR A 172 -4.17 -20.53 -13.25
CA TYR A 172 -4.08 -19.82 -14.54
C TYR A 172 -5.30 -18.92 -14.76
N VAL A 173 -6.49 -19.38 -14.34
CA VAL A 173 -7.74 -18.61 -14.42
C VAL A 173 -7.99 -17.90 -13.09
N GLY A 174 -8.04 -16.57 -13.15
CA GLY A 174 -8.35 -15.70 -12.02
C GLY A 174 -9.68 -14.96 -12.15
N PRO A 175 -10.04 -14.15 -11.15
CA PRO A 175 -11.20 -13.26 -11.20
C PRO A 175 -11.16 -12.30 -12.39
N ALA A 176 -12.32 -11.95 -12.96
CA ALA A 176 -12.44 -11.04 -14.10
C ALA A 176 -11.87 -9.64 -13.82
N ASP A 177 -11.93 -9.21 -12.56
CA ASP A 177 -11.41 -7.92 -12.10
C ASP A 177 -9.87 -7.88 -12.03
N GLY A 178 -9.20 -9.00 -12.32
CA GLY A 178 -7.74 -9.12 -12.25
C GLY A 178 -7.18 -9.08 -10.83
N SER A 179 -8.03 -9.25 -9.81
CA SER A 179 -7.62 -9.32 -8.40
C SER A 179 -7.00 -10.68 -8.05
N LEU A 180 -6.24 -10.74 -6.95
CA LEU A 180 -5.66 -12.00 -6.46
C LEU A 180 -6.70 -12.80 -5.67
N TYR A 181 -6.60 -14.13 -5.71
CA TYR A 181 -7.39 -15.02 -4.84
C TYR A 181 -7.02 -14.84 -3.36
N ILE A 182 -7.97 -15.14 -2.48
CA ILE A 182 -7.75 -15.32 -1.03
C ILE A 182 -7.67 -16.81 -0.70
#